data_AF-A0A2G6R9P1-F1
#
_entry.id   AF-A0A2G6R9P1-F1
#
_cell.length_a   1.000
_cell.length_b   1.000
_cell.length_c   1.000
_cell.angle_alpha   90.00
_cell.angle_beta   90.00
_cell.angle_gamma   90.00
#
_symmetry.space_group_name_H-M   'P 1'
#
loop_
_entity.id
_entity.type
_entity.pdbx_description
1 polymer ?
#
loop_
_entity_poly.entity_id
_entity_poly.type
_entity_poly.pdbx_seq_one_letter_code
_entity_poly.pdbx_strand_id
1 'polypeptide(L)'
;MSYQQKKDDVWNKGQKIRGKDPDLYRKDKLGNQMYKPSYGKNTPMGWEIDHSKPQSKGGTDHLNNLQPLNTAANRKKGNNKL
;
A
#
# COMPACT_ATOMS: atom_id res chain seq x y z
N MET A 1 4.96 -4.43 17.35
CA MET A 1 4.01 -3.48 16.73
C MET A 1 2.70 -4.21 16.50
N SER A 2 1.56 -3.63 16.87
CA SER A 2 0.26 -4.23 16.57
C SER A 2 -0.01 -4.22 15.05
N TYR A 3 -0.89 -5.10 14.58
CA TYR A 3 -1.30 -5.11 13.17
C TYR A 3 -1.87 -3.77 12.72
N GLN A 4 -2.65 -3.13 13.59
CA GLN A 4 -3.25 -1.82 13.31
C GLN A 4 -2.18 -0.73 13.13
N GLN A 5 -1.19 -0.67 14.04
CA GLN A 5 -0.05 0.25 13.90
C GLN A 5 0.72 0.01 12.60
N LYS A 6 1.01 -1.25 12.26
CA LYS A 6 1.69 -1.60 11.00
C LYS A 6 0.91 -1.10 9.78
N LYS A 7 -0.41 -1.28 9.77
CA LYS A 7 -1.29 -0.83 8.68
C LYS A 7 -1.28 0.69 8.56
N ASP A 8 -1.36 1.41 9.68
CA ASP A 8 -1.33 2.88 9.70
C ASP A 8 0.04 3.43 9.27
N ASP A 9 1.14 2.82 9.73
CA ASP A 9 2.51 3.19 9.33
C ASP A 9 2.74 2.97 7.83
N VAL A 10 2.24 1.87 7.28
CA VAL A 10 2.30 1.61 5.84
C VAL A 10 1.42 2.60 5.07
N TRP A 11 0.19 2.84 5.50
CA TRP A 11 -0.68 3.86 4.89
C TRP A 11 0.01 5.22 4.82
N ASN A 12 0.71 5.60 5.90
CA ASN A 12 1.40 6.88 6.02
C ASN A 12 2.56 7.08 5.03
N LYS A 13 3.00 6.03 4.32
CA LYS A 13 3.97 6.13 3.23
C LYS A 13 3.35 6.53 1.89
N GLY A 14 2.03 6.42 1.74
CA GLY A 14 1.33 6.85 0.54
C GLY A 14 1.46 8.37 0.36
N GLN A 15 1.48 8.82 -0.89
CA GLN A 15 1.58 10.25 -1.21
C GLN A 15 0.23 10.94 -0.94
N LYS A 16 0.26 12.13 -0.32
CA LYS A 16 -0.93 12.97 -0.13
C LYS A 16 -1.44 13.49 -1.47
N ILE A 17 -2.76 13.63 -1.62
CA ILE A 17 -3.40 14.16 -2.83
C ILE A 17 -3.87 15.58 -2.56
N ARG A 18 -3.38 16.56 -3.32
CA ARG A 18 -3.83 17.94 -3.22
C ARG A 18 -5.36 18.02 -3.43
N GLY A 19 -6.06 18.69 -2.52
CA GLY A 19 -7.51 18.87 -2.58
C GLY A 19 -8.34 17.68 -2.07
N LYS A 20 -7.71 16.66 -1.46
CA LYS A 20 -8.42 15.57 -0.76
C LYS A 20 -7.98 15.47 0.69
N ASP A 21 -8.85 14.91 1.52
CA ASP A 21 -8.53 14.58 2.90
C ASP A 21 -7.36 13.56 2.95
N PRO A 22 -6.20 13.92 3.53
CA PRO A 22 -5.02 13.07 3.59
C PRO A 22 -5.15 11.85 4.52
N ASP A 23 -6.14 11.85 5.41
CA ASP A 23 -6.44 10.74 6.31
C ASP A 23 -7.31 9.68 5.62
N LEU A 24 -8.05 10.08 4.59
CA LEU A 24 -8.92 9.19 3.81
C LEU A 24 -8.32 8.80 2.46
N TYR A 25 -7.56 9.70 1.81
CA TYR A 25 -7.09 9.50 0.44
C TYR A 25 -5.59 9.67 0.30
N ARG A 26 -4.96 8.70 -0.36
CA ARG A 26 -3.53 8.75 -0.73
C ARG A 26 -3.30 8.14 -2.11
N LYS A 27 -2.13 8.38 -2.68
CA LYS A 27 -1.64 7.70 -3.89
C LYS A 27 -0.54 6.72 -3.54
N ASP A 28 -0.54 5.56 -4.19
CA ASP A 28 0.61 4.66 -4.15
C ASP A 28 1.78 5.23 -4.98
N LYS A 29 2.92 4.54 -4.99
CA LYS A 29 4.10 4.92 -5.77
C LYS A 29 3.90 4.91 -7.29
N LEU A 30 2.83 4.27 -7.77
CA LEU A 30 2.46 4.21 -9.19
C LEU A 30 1.45 5.30 -9.57
N GLY A 31 1.03 6.13 -8.60
CA GLY A 31 0.06 7.20 -8.81
C GLY A 31 -1.40 6.76 -8.68
N ASN A 32 -1.68 5.49 -8.36
CA ASN A 32 -3.05 5.02 -8.18
C ASN A 32 -3.63 5.58 -6.89
N GLN A 33 -4.84 6.10 -6.95
CA GLN A 33 -5.55 6.59 -5.78
C GLN A 33 -6.03 5.41 -4.91
N MET A 34 -5.93 5.58 -3.61
CA MET A 34 -6.33 4.64 -2.58
C MET A 34 -7.25 5.34 -1.58
N TYR A 35 -8.22 4.60 -1.03
CA TYR A 35 -9.14 5.06 0.00
C TYR A 35 -8.93 4.23 1.27
N LYS A 36 -8.62 4.88 2.40
CA LYS A 36 -8.21 4.21 3.65
C LYS A 36 -9.19 3.11 4.08
N PRO A 37 -10.53 3.35 4.10
CA PRO A 37 -11.54 2.33 4.42
C PRO A 37 -11.74 1.22 3.38
N SER A 38 -11.09 1.30 2.22
CA SER A 38 -11.08 0.25 1.19
C SER A 38 -9.90 -0.72 1.32
N TYR A 39 -9.27 -0.79 2.49
CA TYR A 39 -8.22 -1.76 2.77
C TYR A 39 -8.69 -3.21 2.53
N GLY A 40 -7.91 -3.99 1.79
CA GLY A 40 -8.19 -5.40 1.46
C GLY A 40 -9.35 -5.62 0.49
N LYS A 41 -9.93 -4.56 -0.08
CA LYS A 41 -11.06 -4.65 -1.02
C LYS A 41 -10.57 -4.59 -2.46
N ASN A 42 -11.10 -5.44 -3.33
CA ASN A 42 -10.84 -5.37 -4.78
C ASN A 42 -11.72 -4.30 -5.45
N THR A 43 -11.45 -3.03 -5.16
CA THR A 43 -12.18 -1.87 -5.73
C THR A 43 -11.19 -0.94 -6.44
N PRO A 44 -11.65 0.00 -7.30
CA PRO A 44 -10.75 0.94 -7.99
C PRO A 44 -9.82 1.73 -7.05
N MET A 45 -10.23 1.96 -5.80
CA MET A 45 -9.44 2.63 -4.76
C MET A 45 -9.06 1.69 -3.60
N GLY A 46 -9.15 0.39 -3.82
CA GLY A 46 -8.71 -0.64 -2.89
C GLY A 46 -7.22 -0.61 -2.71
N TRP A 47 -6.74 -0.97 -1.51
CA TRP A 47 -5.31 -1.04 -1.25
C TRP A 47 -4.96 -2.14 -0.27
N GLU A 48 -3.72 -2.60 -0.35
CA GLU A 48 -3.14 -3.64 0.48
C GLU A 48 -1.71 -3.24 0.89
N ILE A 49 -1.17 -3.94 1.89
CA ILE A 49 0.26 -3.87 2.21
C ILE A 49 1.00 -4.73 1.19
N ASP A 50 1.91 -4.13 0.42
CA ASP A 50 2.80 -4.82 -0.52
C ASP A 50 4.24 -4.85 0.03
N HIS A 51 4.96 -5.93 -0.29
CA HIS A 51 6.41 -6.00 -0.13
C HIS A 51 7.09 -5.48 -1.40
N SER A 52 7.75 -4.33 -1.33
CA SER A 52 8.48 -3.75 -2.48
C SER A 52 9.45 -4.78 -3.07
N LYS A 53 10.24 -5.45 -2.21
CA LYS A 53 10.95 -6.69 -2.54
C LYS A 53 10.13 -7.89 -2.06
N PRO A 54 9.67 -8.79 -2.94
CA PRO A 54 8.93 -10.00 -2.55
C PRO A 54 9.74 -10.89 -1.60
N GLN A 55 9.05 -11.59 -0.69
CA GLN A 55 9.68 -12.53 0.25
C GLN A 55 10.43 -13.65 -0.46
N SER A 56 9.88 -14.16 -1.57
CA SER A 56 10.54 -15.17 -2.42
C SER A 56 11.91 -14.74 -2.98
N LYS A 57 12.21 -13.43 -2.96
CA LYS A 57 13.50 -12.88 -3.39
C LYS A 57 14.34 -12.39 -2.21
N GLY A 58 13.97 -12.74 -0.97
CA GLY A 58 14.62 -12.28 0.27
C GLY A 58 14.18 -10.88 0.70
N GLY A 59 12.90 -10.55 0.50
CA GLY A 59 12.24 -9.41 1.14
C GLY A 59 11.81 -9.73 2.56
N THR A 60 11.74 -8.71 3.42
CA THR A 60 11.41 -8.86 4.84
C THR A 60 10.09 -8.17 5.18
N ASP A 61 9.53 -8.48 6.35
CA ASP A 61 8.36 -7.79 6.91
C ASP A 61 8.72 -6.49 7.67
N HIS A 62 9.98 -6.06 7.58
CA HIS A 62 10.39 -4.79 8.14
C HIS A 62 9.68 -3.64 7.43
N LEU A 63 9.31 -2.62 8.21
CA LEU A 63 8.53 -1.50 7.69
C LEU A 63 9.18 -0.87 6.46
N ASN A 64 10.52 -0.79 6.38
CA ASN A 64 11.25 -0.27 5.22
C ASN A 64 10.97 -0.99 3.89
N ASN A 65 10.62 -2.28 3.91
CA ASN A 65 10.28 -3.07 2.72
C ASN A 65 8.76 -3.07 2.42
N LEU A 66 7.95 -2.45 3.26
CA LEU A 66 6.49 -2.40 3.11
C LEU A 66 6.03 -1.07 2.53
N GLN A 67 5.03 -1.14 1.65
CA GLN A 67 4.41 0.03 1.03
C GLN A 67 2.90 -0.19 0.83
N PRO A 68 2.10 0.89 0.82
CA PRO A 68 0.71 0.81 0.43
C PRO A 68 0.66 0.74 -1.10
N LEU A 69 -0.09 -0.22 -1.62
CA LEU A 69 -0.23 -0.41 -3.06
C LEU A 69 -1.69 -0.67 -3.40
N ASN A 70 -2.16 -0.12 -4.51
CA ASN A 70 -3.51 -0.40 -4.98
C ASN A 70 -3.69 -1.92 -5.21
N THR A 71 -4.84 -2.47 -4.81
CA THR A 71 -5.10 -3.92 -4.87
C THR A 71 -4.92 -4.50 -6.27
N ALA A 72 -5.40 -3.81 -7.31
CA ALA A 72 -5.25 -4.30 -8.69
C ALA A 72 -3.78 -4.25 -9.15
N ALA A 73 -3.05 -3.19 -8.77
CA ALA A 73 -1.62 -3.07 -9.06
C ALA A 73 -0.79 -4.13 -8.33
N ASN A 74 -1.11 -4.41 -7.06
CA ASN A 74 -0.47 -5.43 -6.25
C ASN A 74 -0.65 -6.83 -6.86
N ARG A 75 -1.88 -7.17 -7.27
CA ARG A 75 -2.18 -8.44 -7.93
C ARG A 75 -1.47 -8.58 -9.28
N LYS A 76 -1.38 -7.49 -10.05
CA LYS A 76 -0.65 -7.48 -11.34
C LYS A 76 0.86 -7.65 -11.16
N LYS A 77 1.43 -7.13 -10.07
CA LYS A 77 2.87 -7.24 -9.74
C LYS A 77 3.27 -8.69 -9.43
N GLY A 78 2.49 -9.41 -8.64
CA GLY A 78 2.84 -10.76 -8.17
C GLY A 78 4.23 -10.80 -7.51
N ASN A 79 5.10 -11.70 -7.98
CA ASN A 79 6.46 -11.92 -7.45
C ASN A 79 7.53 -11.00 -8.06
N ASN A 80 7.13 -9.90 -8.69
CA ASN A 80 8.04 -8.90 -9.22
C ASN A 80 8.33 -7.81 -8.19
N LYS A 81 9.50 -7.19 -8.30
CA LYS A 81 9.89 -6.05 -7.45
C LYS A 81 9.22 -4.79 -7.99
N LEU A 82 8.71 -3.94 -7.10
CA LEU A 82 8.28 -2.58 -7.41
C LEU A 82 9.22 -1.58 -6.79
#